data_AF-A0A1S1HCS8-F1
#
_entry.id   AF-A0A1S1HCS8-F1
#
_cell.length_a   1.000
_cell.length_b   1.000
_cell.length_c   1.000
_cell.angle_alpha   90.00
_cell.angle_beta   90.00
_cell.angle_gamma   90.00
#
_symmetry.space_group_name_H-M   'P 1'
#
loop_
_entity.id
_entity.type
_entity.pdbx_description
1 polymer ?
#
loop_
_entity_poly.entity_id
_entity_poly.type
_entity_poly.pdbx_seq_one_letter_code
_entity_poly.pdbx_strand_id
1 'polypeptide(L)'
;MIDFAGITEVRLSHGSHASAAEGMCFMEMVAWFNGEEHSDKPACACPVLGGYGITLNDNMQADVRDRLLKPMVPLIAGTRGTLDDQIRRAEFLAMWSINKIVPIALRLVGLDRHAIACEAATRLSVIRI
;
A
#
# COMPACT_ATOMS: atom_id res chain seq x y z
N MET A 1 29.53 -22.66 -5.96
CA MET A 1 28.60 -21.90 -6.83
C MET A 1 27.23 -22.07 -6.22
N ILE A 2 26.52 -20.98 -5.91
CA ILE A 2 25.16 -21.10 -5.35
C ILE A 2 24.25 -21.57 -6.48
N ASP A 3 23.59 -22.71 -6.29
CA ASP A 3 22.62 -23.26 -7.24
C ASP A 3 21.28 -22.54 -7.05
N PHE A 4 20.88 -21.79 -8.07
CA PHE A 4 19.65 -21.02 -8.07
C PHE A 4 18.51 -21.71 -8.82
N ALA A 5 18.72 -22.94 -9.33
CA ALA A 5 17.69 -23.67 -10.09
C ALA A 5 16.45 -24.01 -9.25
N GLY A 6 16.57 -23.99 -7.91
CA GLY A 6 15.47 -24.18 -6.97
C GLY A 6 14.91 -22.91 -6.33
N ILE A 7 15.36 -21.70 -6.73
CA ILE A 7 14.77 -20.47 -6.20
C ILE A 7 13.40 -20.24 -6.84
N THR A 8 12.36 -20.40 -6.03
CA THR A 8 11.02 -19.94 -6.38
C THR A 8 10.94 -18.44 -6.15
N GLU A 9 10.68 -17.69 -7.23
CA GLU A 9 10.30 -16.29 -7.09
C GLU A 9 8.92 -16.21 -6.44
N VAL A 10 8.80 -15.55 -5.28
CA VAL A 10 7.48 -15.31 -4.70
C VAL A 10 6.78 -14.21 -5.48
N ARG A 11 5.56 -14.49 -5.95
CA ARG A 11 4.67 -13.54 -6.64
C ARG A 11 3.63 -13.00 -5.66
N LEU A 12 3.24 -11.75 -5.82
CA LEU A 12 2.16 -11.18 -5.02
C LEU A 12 0.81 -11.68 -5.53
N SER A 13 -0.02 -12.19 -4.64
CA SER A 13 -1.38 -12.66 -4.88
C SER A 13 -2.42 -11.81 -4.16
N HIS A 14 -3.69 -11.95 -4.53
CA HIS A 14 -4.80 -11.15 -4.00
C HIS A 14 -5.34 -11.82 -2.74
N GLY A 15 -5.78 -11.02 -1.76
CA GLY A 15 -6.38 -11.55 -0.53
C GLY A 15 -5.34 -12.14 0.42
N SER A 16 -5.80 -12.76 1.50
CA SER A 16 -4.95 -13.38 2.53
C SER A 16 -4.77 -14.87 2.25
N HIS A 17 -3.63 -15.40 2.71
CA HIS A 17 -3.22 -16.79 2.53
C HIS A 17 -2.88 -17.40 3.90
N ALA A 18 -3.03 -18.73 4.05
CA ALA A 18 -2.70 -19.38 5.31
C ALA A 18 -1.18 -19.56 5.49
N SER A 19 -0.42 -19.55 4.40
CA SER A 19 1.04 -19.66 4.42
C SER A 19 1.68 -19.07 3.17
N ALA A 20 2.97 -18.72 3.25
CA ALA A 20 3.73 -18.25 2.09
C ALA A 20 3.80 -19.24 0.93
N ALA A 21 3.60 -20.54 1.17
CA ALA A 21 3.56 -21.58 0.13
C ALA A 21 2.29 -21.52 -0.73
N GLU A 22 1.20 -20.94 -0.21
CA GLU A 22 -0.06 -20.74 -0.95
C GLU A 22 -0.08 -19.42 -1.73
N GLY A 23 0.95 -18.59 -1.56
CA GLY A 23 1.02 -17.22 -2.07
C GLY A 23 1.27 -16.22 -0.95
N MET A 24 1.49 -14.97 -1.32
CA MET A 24 1.61 -13.87 -0.38
C MET A 24 0.97 -12.62 -0.96
N CYS A 25 0.12 -11.95 -0.19
CA CYS A 25 -0.24 -10.56 -0.43
C CYS A 25 0.95 -9.66 -0.13
N PHE A 26 0.83 -8.38 -0.47
CA PHE A 26 1.86 -7.38 -0.20
C PHE A 26 2.31 -7.35 1.27
N MET A 27 1.38 -7.38 2.21
CA MET A 27 1.71 -7.29 3.65
C MET A 27 2.24 -8.60 4.23
N GLU A 28 1.82 -9.74 3.70
CA GLU A 28 2.42 -11.05 4.05
C GLU A 28 3.88 -11.10 3.58
N MET A 29 4.19 -10.56 2.41
CA MET A 29 5.58 -10.43 1.94
C MET A 29 6.39 -9.47 2.80
N VAL A 30 5.78 -8.42 3.36
CA VAL A 30 6.43 -7.54 4.35
C VAL A 30 6.74 -8.29 5.65
N ALA A 31 5.81 -9.09 6.16
CA ALA A 31 6.03 -9.94 7.34
C ALA A 31 7.19 -10.90 7.11
N TRP A 32 7.17 -11.61 5.97
CA TRP A 32 8.21 -12.53 5.56
C TRP A 32 9.59 -11.86 5.41
N PHE A 33 9.63 -10.69 4.76
CA PHE A 33 10.88 -9.92 4.61
C PHE A 33 11.48 -9.50 5.95
N ASN A 34 10.65 -9.17 6.94
CA ASN A 34 11.10 -8.80 8.27
C ASN A 34 11.33 -10.02 9.21
N GLY A 35 11.14 -11.24 8.72
CA GLY A 35 11.30 -12.47 9.52
C GLY A 35 10.22 -12.67 10.59
N GLU A 36 9.04 -12.10 10.40
CA GLU A 36 7.89 -12.27 11.30
C GLU A 36 7.08 -13.53 10.97
N GLU A 37 6.19 -13.92 11.88
CA GLU A 37 5.15 -14.90 11.58
C GLU A 37 4.28 -14.42 10.41
N HIS A 38 3.84 -15.36 9.57
CA HIS A 38 3.02 -15.05 8.39
C HIS A 38 1.74 -14.32 8.80
N SER A 39 1.58 -13.08 8.33
CA SER A 39 0.45 -12.22 8.68
C SER A 39 0.28 -11.11 7.65
N ASP A 40 -0.95 -10.74 7.34
CA ASP A 40 -1.28 -9.53 6.57
C ASP A 40 -1.24 -8.25 7.43
N LYS A 41 -0.95 -8.38 8.73
CA LYS A 41 -0.83 -7.28 9.71
C LYS A 41 0.50 -7.33 10.46
N PRO A 42 1.65 -7.31 9.76
CA PRO A 42 2.96 -7.45 10.40
C PRO A 42 3.22 -6.39 11.47
N ALA A 43 3.83 -6.82 12.57
CA ALA A 43 4.23 -5.99 13.69
C ALA A 43 5.25 -4.91 13.27
N CYS A 44 6.06 -5.11 12.24
CA CYS A 44 7.03 -4.12 11.78
C CYS A 44 6.43 -2.97 10.97
N ALA A 45 5.20 -3.08 10.47
CA ALA A 45 4.64 -2.12 9.55
C ALA A 45 3.60 -1.22 10.20
N CYS A 46 3.48 0.02 9.71
CA CYS A 46 2.40 0.91 10.10
C CYS A 46 1.04 0.41 9.59
N PRO A 47 0.01 0.27 10.45
CA PRO A 47 -1.31 -0.23 10.05
C PRO A 47 -1.98 0.59 8.95
N VAL A 48 -1.77 1.92 8.96
CA VAL A 48 -2.32 2.82 7.93
C VAL A 48 -1.69 2.55 6.57
N LEU A 49 -0.36 2.43 6.51
CA LEU A 49 0.34 2.09 5.27
C LEU A 49 -0.03 0.67 4.81
N GLY A 50 -0.20 -0.26 5.76
CA GLY A 50 -0.61 -1.63 5.48
C GLY A 50 -1.99 -1.71 4.86
N GLY A 51 -2.99 -1.04 5.43
CA GLY A 51 -4.35 -1.01 4.87
C GLY A 51 -4.40 -0.37 3.47
N TYR A 52 -3.63 0.70 3.25
CA TYR A 52 -3.49 1.30 1.93
C TYR A 52 -2.82 0.33 0.93
N GLY A 53 -1.74 -0.32 1.35
CA GLY A 53 -1.01 -1.32 0.57
C GLY A 53 -1.86 -2.53 0.19
N ILE A 54 -2.69 -3.05 1.11
CA ILE A 54 -3.65 -4.13 0.84
C ILE A 54 -4.65 -3.70 -0.22
N THR A 55 -5.21 -2.49 -0.09
CA THR A 55 -6.17 -1.97 -1.09
C THR A 55 -5.54 -1.90 -2.48
N LEU A 56 -4.30 -1.41 -2.58
CA LEU A 56 -3.58 -1.38 -3.85
C LEU A 56 -3.27 -2.79 -4.38
N ASN A 57 -2.77 -3.68 -3.52
CA ASN A 57 -2.46 -5.07 -3.87
C ASN A 57 -3.67 -5.75 -4.51
N ASP A 58 -4.82 -5.57 -3.87
CA ASP A 58 -6.02 -6.30 -4.21
C ASP A 58 -6.68 -5.79 -5.51
N ASN A 59 -6.48 -4.52 -5.85
CA ASN A 59 -7.09 -3.88 -7.02
C ASN A 59 -6.16 -3.78 -8.24
N MET A 60 -4.92 -4.26 -8.16
CA MET A 60 -3.97 -4.25 -9.28
C MET A 60 -3.95 -5.57 -10.06
N GLN A 61 -3.73 -5.47 -11.37
CA GLN A 61 -3.38 -6.63 -12.20
C GLN A 61 -2.04 -7.23 -11.74
N ALA A 62 -1.87 -8.55 -11.90
CA ALA A 62 -0.78 -9.30 -11.27
C ALA A 62 0.63 -8.79 -11.65
N ASP A 63 0.86 -8.47 -12.93
CA ASP A 63 2.14 -7.96 -13.43
C ASP A 63 2.45 -6.55 -12.91
N VAL A 64 1.45 -5.67 -12.89
CA VAL A 64 1.56 -4.31 -12.37
C VAL A 64 1.81 -4.32 -10.86
N ARG A 65 1.12 -5.19 -10.13
CA ARG A 65 1.23 -5.37 -8.68
C ARG A 65 2.65 -5.75 -8.28
N ASP A 66 3.21 -6.78 -8.90
CA ASP A 66 4.58 -7.21 -8.63
C ASP A 66 5.58 -6.09 -8.93
N ARG A 67 5.45 -5.45 -10.10
CA ARG A 67 6.37 -4.39 -10.53
C ARG A 67 6.36 -3.18 -9.59
N LEU A 68 5.20 -2.79 -9.08
CA LEU A 68 5.05 -1.58 -8.27
C LEU A 68 5.21 -1.83 -6.77
N LEU A 69 4.72 -2.96 -6.25
CA LEU A 69 4.68 -3.20 -4.80
C LEU A 69 5.90 -3.94 -4.27
N LYS A 70 6.51 -4.87 -5.00
CA LYS A 70 7.72 -5.58 -4.52
C LYS A 70 8.85 -4.62 -4.11
N PRO A 71 9.18 -3.56 -4.88
CA PRO A 71 10.19 -2.59 -4.46
C PRO A 71 9.83 -1.81 -3.19
N MET A 72 8.54 -1.75 -2.82
CA MET A 72 8.05 -1.04 -1.63
C MET A 72 8.16 -1.88 -0.36
N VAL A 73 8.28 -3.21 -0.47
CA VAL A 73 8.39 -4.13 0.69
C VAL A 73 9.43 -3.67 1.71
N PRO A 74 10.71 -3.42 1.35
CA PRO A 74 11.71 -2.98 2.30
C PRO A 74 11.46 -1.57 2.86
N LEU A 75 10.68 -0.74 2.16
CA LEU A 75 10.34 0.62 2.60
C LEU A 75 9.17 0.64 3.59
N ILE A 76 8.30 -0.38 3.54
CA ILE A 76 7.20 -0.56 4.49
C ILE A 76 7.65 -1.32 5.73
N ALA A 77 8.60 -2.25 5.59
CA ALA A 77 9.23 -2.90 6.73
C ALA A 77 9.89 -1.87 7.66
N GLY A 78 9.70 -2.03 8.97
CA GLY A 78 10.22 -1.10 9.98
C GLY A 78 9.49 0.24 10.08
N THR A 79 8.38 0.44 9.36
CA THR A 79 7.59 1.66 9.46
C THR A 79 6.71 1.73 10.70
N ARG A 80 6.66 0.69 11.56
CA ARG A 80 5.94 0.76 12.83
C ARG A 80 6.37 2.01 13.60
N GLY A 81 5.39 2.75 14.08
CA GLY A 81 5.60 4.03 14.75
C GLY A 81 4.48 4.30 15.74
N THR A 82 4.45 5.53 16.23
CA THR A 82 3.46 6.02 17.20
C THR A 82 2.09 6.21 16.56
N LEU A 83 1.07 6.51 17.37
CA LEU A 83 -0.23 6.94 16.86
C LEU A 83 -0.11 8.25 16.05
N ASP A 84 0.74 9.18 16.48
CA ASP A 84 0.98 10.44 15.74
C ASP A 84 1.58 10.18 14.36
N ASP A 85 2.49 9.20 14.23
CA ASP A 85 3.05 8.80 12.93
C ASP A 85 1.97 8.23 12.01
N GLN A 86 1.05 7.43 12.58
CA GLN A 86 -0.09 6.89 11.84
C GLN A 86 -1.02 8.01 11.34
N ILE A 87 -1.33 8.98 12.20
CA ILE A 87 -2.17 10.14 11.85
C ILE A 87 -1.51 10.94 10.73
N ARG A 88 -0.23 11.33 10.87
CA ARG A 88 0.50 12.10 9.85
C ARG A 88 0.54 11.39 8.50
N ARG A 89 0.73 10.07 8.50
CA ARG A 89 0.75 9.26 7.27
C ARG A 89 -0.64 9.13 6.65
N ALA A 90 -1.69 8.98 7.46
CA ALA A 90 -3.07 8.97 6.98
C ALA A 90 -3.43 10.31 6.31
N GLU A 91 -3.10 11.43 6.97
CA GLU A 91 -3.30 12.77 6.43
C GLU A 91 -2.52 12.98 5.12
N PHE A 92 -1.25 12.56 5.09
CA PHE A 92 -0.44 12.63 3.88
C PHE A 92 -1.05 11.81 2.73
N LEU A 93 -1.40 10.54 2.97
CA LEU A 93 -1.99 9.68 1.94
C LEU A 93 -3.33 10.22 1.43
N ALA A 94 -4.18 10.71 2.33
CA ALA A 94 -5.45 11.33 1.98
C ALA A 94 -5.26 12.58 1.12
N MET A 95 -4.40 13.51 1.57
CA MET A 95 -4.09 14.74 0.82
C MET A 95 -3.45 14.44 -0.53
N TRP A 96 -2.49 13.52 -0.58
CA TRP A 96 -1.85 13.13 -1.83
C TRP A 96 -2.86 12.52 -2.80
N SER A 97 -3.77 11.67 -2.31
CA SER A 97 -4.83 11.09 -3.13
C SER A 97 -5.79 12.16 -3.66
N ILE A 98 -6.18 13.12 -2.82
CA ILE A 98 -7.02 14.26 -3.21
C ILE A 98 -6.32 15.14 -4.24
N ASN A 99 -5.03 15.44 -4.06
CA ASN A 99 -4.33 16.35 -4.96
C ASN A 99 -3.88 15.69 -6.27
N LYS A 100 -3.71 14.37 -6.32
CA LYS A 100 -3.08 13.66 -7.45
C LYS A 100 -3.98 12.65 -8.16
N ILE A 101 -4.77 11.87 -7.42
CA ILE A 101 -5.59 10.79 -8.00
C ILE A 101 -7.00 11.30 -8.32
N VAL A 102 -7.68 11.90 -7.33
CA VAL A 102 -9.06 12.38 -7.46
C VAL A 102 -9.27 13.32 -8.66
N PRO A 103 -8.37 14.27 -8.98
CA PRO A 103 -8.57 15.18 -10.11
C PRO A 103 -8.64 14.45 -11.45
N ILE A 104 -7.88 13.35 -11.61
CA ILE A 104 -7.91 12.52 -12.82
C ILE A 104 -9.32 11.95 -13.00
N ALA A 105 -9.88 11.34 -11.96
CA ALA A 105 -11.23 10.77 -12.00
C ALA A 105 -12.31 11.83 -12.24
N LEU A 106 -12.20 13.00 -11.61
CA LEU A 106 -13.15 14.10 -11.79
C LEU A 106 -13.16 14.64 -13.22
N ARG A 107 -11.99 14.76 -13.86
CA ARG A 107 -11.91 15.20 -15.26
C ARG A 107 -12.52 14.19 -16.22
N LEU A 108 -12.40 12.89 -15.94
CA LEU A 108 -13.04 11.84 -16.76
C LEU A 108 -14.57 11.94 -16.80
N VAL A 109 -15.18 12.56 -15.79
CA VAL A 109 -16.64 12.79 -15.72
C VAL A 109 -17.04 14.26 -15.94
N GLY A 110 -16.13 15.10 -16.43
CA GLY A 110 -16.40 16.51 -16.78
C GLY A 110 -16.53 17.46 -15.60
N LEU A 111 -15.96 17.12 -14.43
CA LEU A 111 -16.01 17.94 -13.20
C LEU A 111 -14.73 18.77 -13.00
N ASP A 112 -14.28 19.50 -14.02
CA ASP A 112 -13.02 20.24 -14.01
C ASP A 112 -12.85 21.24 -12.87
N ARG A 113 -13.93 21.93 -12.49
CA ARG A 113 -13.89 22.88 -11.35
C ARG A 113 -13.56 22.17 -10.04
N HIS A 114 -14.09 20.97 -9.82
CA HIS A 114 -13.79 20.17 -8.63
C HIS A 114 -12.36 19.61 -8.70
N ALA A 115 -11.90 19.18 -9.90
CA ALA A 115 -10.53 18.73 -10.09
C ALA A 115 -9.52 19.82 -9.71
N ILE A 116 -9.70 21.05 -10.19
CA ILE A 116 -8.86 22.21 -9.85
C ILE A 116 -8.91 22.50 -8.34
N ALA A 117 -10.10 22.43 -7.73
CA ALA A 117 -10.23 22.63 -6.29
C ALA A 117 -9.48 21.56 -5.48
N CYS A 118 -9.55 20.29 -5.90
CA CYS A 118 -8.81 19.19 -5.30
C CYS A 118 -7.30 19.36 -5.46
N GLU A 119 -6.81 19.78 -6.63
CA GLU A 119 -5.38 20.06 -6.89
C GLU A 119 -4.85 21.20 -5.99
N ALA A 120 -5.67 22.22 -5.74
CA ALA A 120 -5.32 23.38 -4.91
C ALA A 120 -5.53 23.18 -3.40
N ALA A 121 -6.14 22.07 -2.98
CA ALA A 121 -6.42 21.82 -1.56
C ALA A 121 -5.12 21.66 -0.76
N THR A 122 -4.96 22.43 0.31
CA THR A 122 -3.76 22.43 1.18
C THR A 122 -3.95 21.70 2.51
N ARG A 123 -5.19 21.33 2.84
CA ARG A 123 -5.55 20.64 4.08
C ARG A 123 -6.85 19.88 3.91
N LEU A 124 -7.03 18.84 4.70
CA LEU A 124 -8.34 18.25 4.92
C LEU A 124 -9.16 19.28 5.71
N SER A 125 -10.29 19.74 5.15
CA SER A 125 -11.27 20.44 5.96
C SER A 125 -11.77 19.46 7.02
N VAL A 126 -11.78 19.87 8.29
CA VAL A 126 -12.12 19.04 9.46
C VAL A 126 -13.27 18.09 9.12
N ILE A 127 -12.95 16.81 8.93
CA ILE A 127 -13.95 15.75 8.96
C ILE A 127 -14.27 15.62 10.44
N ARG A 128 -15.42 16.16 10.87
CA ARG A 128 -16.00 15.75 12.14
C ARG A 128 -16.47 14.32 11.93
N ILE A 129 -15.63 13.36 12.29
CA ILE A 129 -16.01 11.96 12.42
C ILE A 129 -16.84 11.82 13.70
#